data_AF-U2KFK1-F1
#
_entry.id   AF-U2KFK1-F1
#
_cell.length_a   1.000
_cell.length_b   1.000
_cell.length_c   1.000
_cell.angle_alpha   90.00
_cell.angle_beta   90.00
_cell.angle_gamma   90.00
#
_symmetry.space_group_name_H-M   'P 1'
#
loop_
_entity.id
_entity.type
_entity.pdbx_description
1 polymer ?
#
loop_
_entity_poly.entity_id
_entity_poly.type
_entity_poly.pdbx_seq_one_letter_code
_entity_poly.pdbx_strand_id
1 'polypeptide(L)'
;MIDLNSVMSENTKDIESVVSWCSEIYDEKFAEYFLNARVLFERVQSKTHPITDDELSQILIDLPMKLFDVSEVLNQFRLSYEVVKLRNKQKESDLIKSSSETTAPKRKSDAELQMIPDKLLVTAFDSVITRVENEISFCRELIMSSKKIWDARRKTEQVNPISEVSDLPDYNVKSYIKG
;
A
#
# COMPACT_ATOMS: atom_id res chain seq x y z
N MET A 1 -13.58 -8.68 37.08
CA MET A 1 -12.72 -8.00 36.08
C MET A 1 -12.18 -9.10 35.19
N ILE A 2 -12.43 -9.04 33.88
CA ILE A 2 -11.97 -10.08 32.95
C ILE A 2 -10.46 -9.93 32.82
N ASP A 3 -9.71 -11.00 33.08
CA ASP A 3 -8.27 -11.02 32.84
C ASP A 3 -8.00 -11.25 31.34
N LEU A 4 -7.67 -10.16 30.64
CA LEU A 4 -7.41 -10.19 29.20
C LEU A 4 -6.19 -11.05 28.85
N ASN A 5 -5.23 -11.20 29.77
CA ASN A 5 -4.05 -12.06 29.52
C ASN A 5 -4.42 -13.54 29.54
N SER A 6 -5.33 -13.95 30.44
CA SER A 6 -5.87 -15.32 30.47
C SER A 6 -6.59 -15.64 29.16
N VAL A 7 -7.50 -14.76 28.72
CA VAL A 7 -8.25 -14.93 27.47
C VAL A 7 -7.31 -14.98 26.25
N MET A 8 -6.28 -14.13 26.22
CA MET A 8 -5.27 -14.16 25.16
C MET A 8 -4.50 -15.48 25.14
N SER A 9 -4.12 -16.01 26.30
CA SER A 9 -3.39 -17.28 26.41
C SER A 9 -4.23 -18.46 25.89
N GLU A 10 -5.53 -18.47 26.17
CA GLU A 10 -6.46 -19.52 25.74
C GLU A 10 -6.64 -19.53 24.22
N ASN A 11 -6.59 -18.35 23.58
CA ASN A 11 -6.81 -18.18 22.14
C ASN A 11 -5.50 -18.08 21.32
N THR A 12 -4.33 -18.26 21.95
CA THR A 12 -3.03 -18.00 21.31
C THR A 12 -2.85 -18.80 20.02
N LYS A 13 -3.21 -20.08 20.02
CA LYS A 13 -3.07 -20.94 18.84
C LYS A 13 -3.93 -20.48 17.65
N ASP A 14 -5.15 -20.04 17.91
CA ASP A 14 -6.06 -19.57 16.87
C ASP A 14 -5.59 -18.22 16.32
N ILE A 15 -5.10 -17.33 17.20
CA ILE A 15 -4.47 -16.07 16.80
C ILE A 15 -3.26 -16.32 15.91
N GLU A 16 -2.33 -17.19 16.34
CA GLU A 16 -1.14 -17.54 15.57
C GLU A 16 -1.51 -18.13 14.20
N SER A 17 -2.54 -18.98 14.14
CA SER A 17 -3.00 -19.57 12.89
C SER A 17 -3.53 -18.52 11.91
N VAL A 18 -4.33 -17.56 12.41
CA VAL A 18 -4.83 -16.44 11.59
C VAL A 18 -3.70 -15.53 11.13
N VAL A 19 -2.77 -15.20 12.03
CA VAL A 19 -1.62 -14.34 11.71
C VAL A 19 -0.71 -15.00 10.68
N SER A 20 -0.45 -16.30 10.81
CA SER A 20 0.34 -17.08 9.84
C SER A 20 -0.34 -17.05 8.48
N TRP A 21 -1.64 -17.38 8.42
CA TRP A 21 -2.38 -17.36 7.16
C TRP A 21 -2.39 -15.97 6.51
N CYS A 22 -2.64 -14.91 7.27
CA CYS A 22 -2.58 -13.54 6.76
C CYS A 22 -1.20 -13.17 6.23
N SER A 23 -0.13 -13.62 6.90
CA SER A 23 1.25 -13.34 6.51
C SER A 23 1.62 -14.11 5.25
N GLU A 24 1.30 -15.40 5.18
CA GLU A 24 1.53 -16.25 4.01
C GLU A 24 0.84 -15.70 2.77
N ILE A 25 -0.45 -15.34 2.87
CA ILE A 25 -1.20 -14.76 1.75
C ILE A 25 -0.60 -13.41 1.33
N TYR A 26 -0.18 -12.59 2.30
CA TYR A 26 0.47 -11.32 1.99
C TYR A 26 1.81 -11.53 1.26
N ASP A 27 2.64 -12.45 1.77
CA ASP A 27 3.97 -12.70 1.25
C ASP A 27 3.91 -13.34 -0.15
N GLU A 28 2.98 -14.27 -0.37
CA GLU A 28 2.79 -14.94 -1.66
C GLU A 28 2.27 -13.97 -2.74
N LYS A 29 1.31 -13.10 -2.40
CA LYS A 29 0.55 -12.35 -3.41
C LYS A 29 0.92 -10.89 -3.51
N PHE A 30 1.49 -10.29 -2.47
CA PHE A 30 1.59 -8.84 -2.37
C PHE A 30 3.00 -8.33 -2.05
N ALA A 31 3.81 -9.08 -1.30
CA ALA A 31 5.10 -8.59 -0.81
C ALA A 31 6.05 -8.13 -1.93
N GLU A 32 6.12 -8.85 -3.05
CA GLU A 32 7.01 -8.53 -4.18
C GLU A 32 6.80 -7.10 -4.72
N TYR A 33 5.55 -6.62 -4.73
CA TYR A 33 5.23 -5.28 -5.22
C TYR A 33 5.78 -4.16 -4.32
N PHE A 34 6.02 -4.45 -3.04
CA PHE A 34 6.38 -3.45 -2.03
C PHE A 34 7.82 -3.55 -1.50
N LEU A 35 8.56 -4.61 -1.84
CA LEU A 35 9.92 -4.88 -1.33
C LEU A 35 10.85 -3.65 -1.33
N ASN A 36 10.88 -2.92 -2.45
CA ASN A 36 11.81 -1.80 -2.63
C ASN A 36 11.24 -0.45 -2.15
N ALA A 37 9.94 -0.35 -1.90
CA ALA A 37 9.29 0.94 -1.60
C ALA A 37 9.81 1.55 -0.30
N ARG A 38 10.01 0.72 0.75
CA ARG A 38 10.52 1.18 2.05
C ARG A 38 11.98 1.61 1.99
N VAL A 39 12.82 0.86 1.28
CA VAL A 39 14.23 1.21 1.07
C VAL A 39 14.34 2.55 0.33
N LEU A 40 13.57 2.72 -0.74
CA LEU A 40 13.54 3.97 -1.51
C LEU A 40 13.05 5.15 -0.68
N PHE A 41 12.05 4.95 0.19
CA PHE A 41 11.58 5.98 1.12
C PHE A 41 12.66 6.42 2.12
N GLU A 42 13.42 5.48 2.68
CA GLU A 42 14.57 5.82 3.55
C GLU A 42 15.60 6.67 2.81
N ARG A 43 15.84 6.39 1.52
CA ARG A 43 16.74 7.18 0.66
C ARG A 43 16.21 8.58 0.40
N VAL A 44 14.90 8.73 0.21
CA VAL A 44 14.23 10.04 0.09
C VAL A 44 14.42 10.89 1.35
N GLN A 45 14.38 10.29 2.53
CA GLN A 45 14.55 11.02 3.79
C GLN A 45 16.01 11.24 4.21
N SER A 46 16.94 10.48 3.64
CA SER A 46 18.34 10.51 4.04
C SER A 46 19.02 11.83 3.67
N LYS A 47 19.59 12.49 4.67
CA LYS A 47 20.41 13.70 4.51
C LYS A 47 21.85 13.40 4.11
N THR A 48 22.34 12.21 4.45
CA THR A 48 23.74 11.80 4.23
C THR A 48 23.93 11.09 2.89
N HIS A 49 22.90 10.39 2.42
CA HIS A 49 22.88 9.67 1.15
C HIS A 49 21.61 10.07 0.39
N PRO A 50 21.59 11.27 -0.23
CA PRO A 50 20.42 11.76 -0.93
C PRO A 50 20.08 10.85 -2.11
N ILE A 51 18.77 10.71 -2.37
CA ILE A 51 18.26 9.88 -3.46
C ILE A 51 18.85 10.28 -4.82
N THR A 52 19.26 9.30 -5.62
CA THR A 52 19.80 9.49 -6.97
C THR A 52 18.69 9.68 -8.00
N ASP A 53 19.04 10.15 -9.20
CA ASP A 53 18.08 10.29 -10.29
C ASP A 53 17.57 8.93 -10.80
N ASP A 54 18.41 7.89 -10.76
CA ASP A 54 18.00 6.51 -11.09
C ASP A 54 16.99 5.97 -10.08
N GLU A 55 17.24 6.16 -8.78
CA GLU A 55 16.30 5.78 -7.71
C GLU A 55 15.00 6.59 -7.79
N LEU A 56 15.06 7.88 -8.12
CA LEU A 56 13.87 8.70 -8.40
C LEU A 56 13.10 8.17 -9.61
N SER A 57 13.80 7.76 -10.67
CA SER A 57 13.20 7.18 -11.86
C SER A 57 12.47 5.88 -11.54
N GLN A 58 13.06 5.00 -10.73
CA GLN A 58 12.41 3.78 -10.24
C GLN A 58 11.11 4.10 -9.47
N ILE A 59 11.11 5.13 -8.62
CA ILE A 59 9.89 5.54 -7.90
C ILE A 59 8.85 6.13 -8.86
N LEU A 60 9.25 6.94 -9.84
CA LEU A 60 8.33 7.67 -10.70
C LEU A 60 7.80 6.85 -11.88
N ILE A 61 8.46 5.75 -12.24
CA ILE A 61 8.12 4.92 -13.39
C ILE A 61 7.70 3.51 -12.94
N ASP A 62 8.58 2.79 -12.25
CA ASP A 62 8.36 1.37 -11.93
C ASP A 62 7.32 1.18 -10.83
N LEU A 63 7.35 2.01 -9.78
CA LEU A 63 6.41 1.90 -8.67
C LEU A 63 4.95 2.13 -9.10
N PRO A 64 4.61 3.13 -9.94
CA PRO A 64 3.26 3.24 -10.53
C PRO A 64 2.80 1.99 -11.28
N MET A 65 3.68 1.35 -12.06
CA MET A 65 3.35 0.13 -12.78
C MET A 65 3.02 -1.01 -11.80
N LYS A 66 3.86 -1.20 -10.79
CA LYS A 66 3.60 -2.17 -9.71
C LYS A 66 2.31 -1.86 -8.95
N LEU A 67 1.97 -0.58 -8.76
CA LEU A 67 0.72 -0.17 -8.13
C LEU A 67 -0.51 -0.50 -8.98
N PHE A 68 -0.38 -0.50 -10.29
CA PHE A 68 -1.45 -0.96 -11.17
C PHE A 68 -1.65 -2.47 -11.00
N ASP A 69 -0.58 -3.26 -11.09
CA ASP A 69 -0.63 -4.71 -10.97
C ASP A 69 -1.18 -5.15 -9.60
N VAL A 70 -0.67 -4.56 -8.51
CA VAL A 70 -1.15 -4.90 -7.16
C VAL A 70 -2.62 -4.51 -6.94
N SER A 71 -3.10 -3.46 -7.61
CA SER A 71 -4.52 -3.08 -7.55
C SER A 71 -5.40 -4.12 -8.23
N GLU A 72 -4.94 -4.72 -9.32
CA GLU A 72 -5.66 -5.81 -10.00
C GLU A 72 -5.68 -7.08 -9.14
N VAL A 73 -4.53 -7.47 -8.59
CA VAL A 73 -4.46 -8.62 -7.65
C VAL A 73 -5.35 -8.39 -6.42
N LEU A 74 -5.34 -7.17 -5.87
CA LEU A 74 -6.22 -6.80 -4.75
C LEU A 74 -7.70 -6.88 -5.13
N ASN A 75 -8.08 -6.49 -6.35
CA ASN A 75 -9.45 -6.60 -6.83
C ASN A 75 -9.89 -8.08 -6.95
N GLN A 76 -9.03 -8.96 -7.45
CA GLN A 76 -9.30 -10.40 -7.49
C GLN A 76 -9.42 -11.00 -6.08
N PHE A 77 -8.58 -10.54 -5.15
CA PHE A 77 -8.65 -10.94 -3.74
C PHE A 77 -9.95 -10.47 -3.08
N ARG A 78 -10.38 -9.23 -3.32
CA ARG A 78 -11.68 -8.70 -2.89
C ARG A 78 -12.86 -9.47 -3.47
N LEU A 79 -12.79 -9.87 -4.73
CA LEU A 79 -13.82 -10.72 -5.34
C LEU A 79 -13.92 -12.06 -4.60
N SER A 80 -12.79 -12.69 -4.29
CA SER A 80 -12.75 -13.92 -3.50
C SER A 80 -13.38 -13.73 -2.11
N TYR A 81 -13.04 -12.62 -1.44
CA TYR A 81 -13.64 -12.22 -0.17
C TYR A 81 -15.16 -12.07 -0.23
N GLU A 82 -15.69 -11.40 -1.27
CA GLU A 82 -17.14 -11.24 -1.44
C GLU A 82 -17.84 -12.58 -1.73
N VAL A 83 -17.21 -13.48 -2.50
CA VAL A 83 -17.72 -14.84 -2.70
C VAL A 83 -17.83 -15.59 -1.37
N VAL A 84 -16.79 -15.52 -0.52
CA VAL A 84 -16.81 -16.14 0.82
C VAL A 84 -17.93 -15.55 1.67
N LYS A 85 -18.11 -14.23 1.70
CA LYS A 85 -19.22 -13.59 2.43
C LYS A 85 -20.59 -14.06 1.97
N LEU A 86 -20.81 -14.17 0.67
CA LEU A 86 -22.08 -14.67 0.13
C LEU A 86 -22.31 -16.14 0.50
N ARG A 87 -21.27 -16.98 0.43
CA ARG A 87 -21.34 -18.38 0.84
C ARG A 87 -21.62 -18.51 2.33
N ASN A 88 -21.02 -17.68 3.16
CA ASN A 88 -21.25 -17.65 4.60
C ASN A 88 -22.70 -17.29 4.93
N LYS A 89 -23.28 -16.30 4.24
CA LYS A 89 -24.71 -15.96 4.40
C LYS A 89 -25.63 -17.13 4.02
N GLN A 90 -25.29 -17.85 2.95
CA GLN A 90 -26.05 -19.02 2.54
C GLN A 90 -25.94 -20.15 3.57
N LYS A 91 -24.72 -20.46 4.02
CA LYS A 91 -24.44 -21.47 5.06
C LYS A 91 -25.16 -21.14 6.37
N GLU A 92 -25.13 -19.90 6.82
CA GLU A 92 -25.85 -19.45 8.01
C GLU A 92 -27.36 -19.66 7.87
N SER A 93 -27.94 -19.33 6.70
CA SER A 93 -29.35 -19.57 6.43
C SER A 93 -29.71 -21.06 6.49
N ASP A 94 -28.84 -21.92 5.93
CA ASP A 94 -29.06 -23.36 5.91
C ASP A 94 -28.94 -23.95 7.32
N LEU A 95 -27.98 -23.51 8.13
CA LEU A 95 -27.83 -23.90 9.53
C LEU A 95 -29.05 -23.52 10.38
N ILE A 96 -29.59 -22.32 10.20
CA ILE A 96 -30.81 -21.87 10.91
C ILE A 96 -32.00 -22.76 10.54
N LYS A 97 -32.11 -23.19 9.27
CA LYS A 97 -33.19 -24.06 8.80
C LYS A 97 -33.03 -25.51 9.26
N SER A 98 -31.81 -26.01 9.36
CA SER A 98 -31.50 -27.39 9.78
C SER A 98 -31.38 -27.57 11.29
N SER A 99 -31.36 -26.49 12.07
CA SER A 99 -31.22 -26.55 13.52
C SER A 99 -32.40 -27.27 14.18
N SER A 100 -32.09 -28.21 15.08
CA SER A 100 -33.07 -28.96 15.87
C SER A 100 -33.72 -28.14 16.99
N GLU A 101 -33.27 -26.91 17.20
CA GLU A 101 -33.77 -26.03 18.25
C GLU A 101 -35.24 -25.64 18.03
N THR A 102 -35.97 -25.49 19.12
CA THR A 102 -37.42 -25.28 19.07
C THR A 102 -37.80 -23.81 18.88
N THR A 103 -36.95 -22.88 19.33
CA THR A 103 -37.24 -21.44 19.26
C THR A 103 -36.33 -20.73 18.27
N ALA A 104 -36.88 -19.75 17.55
CA ALA A 104 -36.13 -18.97 16.56
C ALA A 104 -34.85 -18.31 17.12
N PRO A 105 -34.82 -17.75 18.36
CA PRO A 105 -33.60 -17.20 18.93
C PRO A 105 -32.51 -18.25 19.16
N LYS A 106 -32.90 -19.47 19.58
CA LYS A 106 -31.95 -20.56 19.83
C LYS A 106 -31.35 -21.12 18.54
N ARG A 107 -32.16 -21.29 17.49
CA ARG A 107 -31.67 -21.66 16.15
C ARG A 107 -30.63 -20.69 15.62
N LYS A 108 -30.86 -19.40 15.83
CA LYS A 108 -29.93 -18.35 15.41
C LYS A 108 -28.63 -18.38 16.22
N SER A 109 -28.72 -18.52 17.54
CA SER A 109 -27.53 -18.63 18.40
C SER A 109 -26.68 -19.86 18.10
N ASP A 110 -27.31 -21.00 17.81
CA ASP A 110 -26.64 -22.25 17.42
C ASP A 110 -25.89 -22.08 16.09
N ALA A 111 -26.57 -21.54 15.07
CA ALA A 111 -25.93 -21.21 13.80
C ALA A 111 -24.77 -20.21 13.98
N GLU A 112 -24.92 -19.18 14.82
CA GLU A 112 -23.87 -18.18 15.06
C GLU A 112 -22.59 -18.78 15.66
N LEU A 113 -22.72 -19.76 16.57
CA LEU A 113 -21.59 -20.48 17.15
C LEU A 113 -20.87 -21.34 16.10
N GLN A 114 -21.62 -22.03 15.25
CA GLN A 114 -21.05 -22.86 14.18
C GLN A 114 -20.39 -22.02 13.07
N MET A 115 -20.78 -20.76 12.92
CA MET A 115 -20.23 -19.82 11.94
C MET A 115 -18.96 -19.09 12.43
N ILE A 116 -18.47 -19.34 13.66
CA ILE A 116 -17.27 -18.68 14.19
C ILE A 116 -16.05 -18.84 13.26
N PRO A 117 -15.70 -20.04 12.76
CA PRO A 117 -14.53 -20.19 11.88
C PRO A 117 -14.68 -19.43 10.56
N ASP A 118 -15.90 -19.41 9.99
CA ASP A 118 -16.17 -18.69 8.75
C ASP A 118 -16.08 -17.17 8.96
N LYS A 119 -16.50 -16.67 10.13
CA LYS A 119 -16.34 -15.25 10.52
C LYS A 119 -14.87 -14.88 10.72
N LEU A 120 -14.09 -15.77 11.34
CA LEU A 120 -12.64 -15.61 11.52
C LEU A 120 -11.94 -15.47 10.16
N LEU A 121 -12.30 -16.31 9.18
CA LEU A 121 -11.77 -16.23 7.83
C LEU A 121 -12.11 -14.89 7.16
N VAL A 122 -13.35 -14.40 7.29
CA VAL A 122 -13.75 -13.08 6.78
C VAL A 122 -12.89 -11.97 7.40
N THR A 123 -12.65 -12.01 8.71
CA THR A 123 -11.76 -11.06 9.39
C THR A 123 -10.32 -11.15 8.89
N ALA A 124 -9.81 -12.35 8.61
CA ALA A 124 -8.47 -12.55 8.07
C ALA A 124 -8.32 -11.92 6.67
N PHE A 125 -9.30 -12.14 5.77
CA PHE A 125 -9.35 -11.47 4.46
C PHE A 125 -9.35 -9.94 4.60
N ASP A 126 -10.19 -9.41 5.46
CA ASP A 126 -10.32 -7.96 5.68
C ASP A 126 -9.01 -7.33 6.21
N SER A 127 -8.31 -8.05 7.09
CA SER A 127 -7.00 -7.65 7.61
C SER A 127 -5.95 -7.56 6.49
N VAL A 128 -5.88 -8.55 5.60
CA VAL A 128 -4.95 -8.52 4.46
C VAL A 128 -5.30 -7.39 3.49
N ILE A 129 -6.58 -7.21 3.16
CA ILE A 129 -7.05 -6.11 2.30
C ILE A 129 -6.60 -4.76 2.87
N THR A 130 -6.89 -4.52 4.15
CA THR A 130 -6.54 -3.27 4.83
C THR A 130 -5.02 -3.04 4.84
N ARG A 131 -4.22 -4.10 5.09
CA ARG A 131 -2.76 -4.03 5.04
C ARG A 131 -2.26 -3.58 3.66
N VAL A 132 -2.77 -4.20 2.58
CA VAL A 132 -2.37 -3.87 1.21
C VAL A 132 -2.81 -2.46 0.82
N GLU A 133 -4.01 -2.03 1.20
CA GLU A 133 -4.49 -0.65 0.95
C GLU A 133 -3.60 0.40 1.60
N ASN A 134 -3.13 0.14 2.82
CA ASN A 134 -2.20 1.01 3.52
C ASN A 134 -0.84 1.09 2.79
N GLU A 135 -0.31 -0.03 2.29
CA GLU A 135 0.93 -0.07 1.51
C GLU A 135 0.78 0.67 0.17
N ILE A 136 -0.35 0.51 -0.53
CA ILE A 136 -0.67 1.26 -1.75
C ILE A 136 -0.72 2.77 -1.45
N SER A 137 -1.36 3.16 -0.35
CA SER A 137 -1.46 4.57 0.06
C SER A 137 -0.09 5.15 0.38
N PHE A 138 0.73 4.43 1.13
CA PHE A 138 2.13 4.78 1.40
C PHE A 138 2.93 4.98 0.10
N CYS A 139 2.81 4.06 -0.86
CA CYS A 139 3.51 4.17 -2.14
C CYS A 139 3.05 5.39 -2.97
N ARG A 140 1.76 5.75 -2.93
CA ARG A 140 1.26 6.97 -3.57
C ARG A 140 1.89 8.22 -2.95
N GLU A 141 2.04 8.27 -1.63
CA GLU A 141 2.72 9.37 -0.95
C GLU A 141 4.22 9.42 -1.31
N LEU A 142 4.87 8.27 -1.41
CA LEU A 142 6.26 8.17 -1.85
C LEU A 142 6.44 8.70 -3.29
N ILE A 143 5.54 8.36 -4.21
CA ILE A 143 5.55 8.88 -5.59
C ILE A 143 5.38 10.40 -5.57
N MET A 144 4.42 10.92 -4.81
CA MET A 144 4.15 12.35 -4.74
C MET A 144 5.31 13.14 -4.13
N SER A 145 5.97 12.62 -3.09
CA SER A 145 7.15 13.24 -2.49
C SER A 145 8.35 13.22 -3.45
N SER A 146 8.57 12.10 -4.14
CA SER A 146 9.64 11.96 -5.12
C SER A 146 9.45 12.88 -6.33
N LYS A 147 8.20 13.06 -6.79
CA LYS A 147 7.88 14.01 -7.86
C LYS A 147 8.26 15.44 -7.48
N LYS A 148 8.00 15.86 -6.23
CA LYS A 148 8.39 17.20 -5.75
C LYS A 148 9.90 17.40 -5.79
N ILE A 149 10.68 16.36 -5.44
CA ILE A 149 12.14 16.41 -5.49
C ILE A 149 12.62 16.52 -6.93
N TRP A 150 12.06 15.70 -7.83
CA TRP A 150 12.37 15.74 -9.25
C TRP A 150 12.08 17.12 -9.86
N ASP A 151 10.88 17.65 -9.63
CA ASP A 151 10.46 18.97 -10.13
C ASP A 151 11.36 20.09 -9.57
N ALA A 152 11.80 19.98 -8.31
CA ALA A 152 12.73 20.95 -7.72
C ALA A 152 14.11 20.90 -8.41
N ARG A 153 14.67 19.71 -8.64
CA ARG A 153 15.96 19.54 -9.34
C ARG A 153 15.91 20.15 -10.73
N ARG A 154 14.87 19.83 -11.51
CA ARG A 154 14.68 20.35 -12.87
C ARG A 154 14.50 21.86 -12.92
N LYS A 155 13.83 22.46 -11.93
CA LYS A 155 13.71 23.93 -11.84
C LYS A 155 15.06 24.59 -11.62
N THR A 156 15.91 24.06 -10.74
CA THR A 156 17.29 24.56 -10.56
C THR A 156 18.15 24.41 -11.81
N GLU A 157 17.98 23.33 -12.58
CA GLU A 157 18.68 23.16 -13.87
C GLU A 157 18.21 24.15 -14.94
N GLN A 158 16.92 24.50 -14.94
CA GLN A 158 16.36 25.51 -15.86
C GLN A 158 16.76 26.95 -15.50
N VAL A 159 17.17 27.21 -14.26
CA VAL A 159 17.75 28.48 -13.85
C VAL A 159 19.22 28.49 -14.29
N ASN A 160 19.45 28.75 -15.57
CA ASN A 160 20.78 29.05 -16.08
C ASN A 160 21.34 30.30 -15.37
N PRO A 161 22.56 30.26 -14.79
CA PRO A 161 23.18 31.41 -14.14
C PRO A 161 23.70 32.47 -15.13
N ILE A 162 23.65 32.18 -16.43
CA ILE A 162 24.01 33.13 -17.49
C ILE A 162 22.71 33.65 -18.09
N SER A 163 22.19 34.74 -17.54
CA SER A 163 21.27 35.59 -18.29
C SER A 163 22.01 36.09 -19.54
N GLU A 164 21.33 36.15 -20.69
CA GLU A 164 21.88 36.81 -21.89
C GLU A 164 22.34 38.21 -21.49
N VAL A 165 23.65 38.47 -21.59
CA VAL A 165 24.22 39.79 -21.33
C VAL A 165 23.80 40.66 -22.52
N SER A 166 22.70 41.41 -22.38
CA SER A 166 22.20 42.30 -23.44
C SER A 166 23.08 43.53 -23.68
N ASP A 167 24.05 43.79 -22.80
CA ASP A 167 24.96 44.94 -22.91
C ASP A 167 26.42 44.47 -22.97
N LEU A 168 26.87 44.12 -24.17
CA LEU A 168 28.30 44.11 -24.46
C LEU A 168 28.79 45.56 -24.49
N PRO A 169 29.93 45.90 -23.85
CA PRO A 169 30.45 47.27 -23.88
C PRO A 169 30.81 47.66 -25.31
N ASP A 170 30.30 48.81 -25.77
CA ASP A 170 30.66 49.42 -27.05
C ASP A 170 32.16 49.71 -27.07
N TYR A 171 32.92 48.83 -27.74
CA TYR A 171 34.29 49.13 -28.10
C TYR A 171 34.25 50.26 -29.13
N ASN A 172 34.42 51.48 -28.64
CA ASN A 172 34.53 52.68 -29.45
C ASN A 172 35.80 52.54 -30.31
N VAL A 173 35.65 52.01 -31.52
CA VAL A 173 36.73 51.88 -32.50
C VAL A 173 37.13 53.29 -32.92
N LYS A 174 38.13 53.86 -32.24
CA LYS A 174 38.79 55.09 -32.69
C LYS A 174 39.42 54.80 -34.04
N SER A 175 38.82 55.34 -35.10
CA SER A 175 39.37 55.36 -36.46
C SER A 175 40.60 56.26 -36.50
N TYR A 176 41.76 55.69 -36.18
CA TYR A 176 43.02 56.20 -36.69
C TYR A 176 43.39 55.36 -37.90
N ILE A 177 43.31 55.95 -39.09
CA ILE A 177 44.39 55.97 -40.08
C ILE A 177 44.10 57.16 -41.01
N LYS A 178 45.02 58.11 -41.02
CA LYS A 178 45.15 59.18 -42.01
C LYS A 178 45.63 58.59 -43.34
N GLY A 179 45.03 59.02 -44.43
CA GLY A 179 45.54 58.89 -45.80
C GLY A 179 45.07 60.09 -46.59
#